data_AF-A0A9D7AHD3-F1
#
_entry.id   AF-A0A9D7AHD3-F1
#
_cell.length_a   1.000
_cell.length_b   1.000
_cell.length_c   1.000
_cell.angle_alpha   90.00
_cell.angle_beta   90.00
_cell.angle_gamma   90.00
#
_symmetry.space_group_name_H-M   'P 1'
#
loop_
_entity.id
_entity.type
_entity.pdbx_description
1 polymer ?
#
loop_
_entity_poly.entity_id
_entity_poly.type
_entity_poly.pdbx_seq_one_letter_code
_entity_poly.pdbx_strand_id
1 'polypeptide(L)'
;MSNFFGMGLIAGINSQEPYSSQHITRYCEDFRRGYVIGYTHSLMQLSGDSELVTRIAGSLTQKYGLNKEMMMEIYTEFQQDSSINSFISGYAAAVQT
;
A
#
# COMPACT_ATOMS: atom_id res chain seq x y z
N MET A 1 -24.19 1.26 -7.08
CA MET A 1 -22.96 0.59 -6.61
C MET A 1 -21.93 1.67 -6.32
N SER A 2 -21.47 1.76 -5.07
CA SER A 2 -20.42 2.72 -4.70
C SER A 2 -19.06 2.12 -5.02
N ASN A 3 -18.19 2.84 -5.74
CA ASN A 3 -16.84 2.39 -6.04
C ASN A 3 -15.92 2.60 -4.82
N PHE A 4 -15.93 1.65 -3.88
CA PHE A 4 -15.13 1.71 -2.65
C PHE A 4 -13.62 1.74 -2.92
N PHE A 5 -13.17 1.00 -3.94
CA PHE A 5 -11.79 1.05 -4.39
C PHE A 5 -11.39 2.46 -4.83
N GLY A 6 -12.17 3.08 -5.72
CA GLY A 6 -11.92 4.44 -6.19
C GLY A 6 -11.96 5.48 -5.07
N MET A 7 -12.88 5.35 -4.12
CA MET A 7 -12.91 6.22 -2.93
C MET A 7 -11.66 6.06 -2.07
N GLY A 8 -11.21 4.82 -1.85
CA GLY A 8 -9.95 4.53 -1.17
C GLY A 8 -8.75 5.15 -1.90
N LEU A 9 -8.69 5.00 -3.22
CA LEU A 9 -7.63 5.53 -4.07
C LEU A 9 -7.48 7.05 -3.90
N ILE A 10 -8.58 7.79 -4.02
CA ILE A 10 -8.57 9.25 -3.84
C ILE A 10 -8.19 9.63 -2.41
N ALA A 11 -8.67 8.89 -1.40
CA ALA A 11 -8.29 9.13 0.00
C ALA A 11 -6.78 8.92 0.22
N GLY A 12 -6.20 7.89 -0.39
CA GLY A 12 -4.76 7.63 -0.35
C GLY A 12 -3.94 8.74 -1.01
N ILE A 13 -4.34 9.18 -2.21
CA ILE A 13 -3.65 10.25 -2.95
C ILE A 13 -3.59 11.55 -2.13
N ASN A 14 -4.70 11.89 -1.46
CA ASN A 14 -4.83 13.11 -0.67
C ASN A 14 -4.23 12.99 0.75
N SER A 15 -3.75 11.82 1.15
CA SER A 15 -3.19 11.60 2.49
C SER A 15 -1.72 12.03 2.53
N GLN A 16 -1.38 12.93 3.46
CA GLN A 16 0.01 13.28 3.75
C GLN A 16 0.72 12.18 4.56
N GLU A 17 -0.02 11.55 5.47
CA GLU A 17 0.44 10.46 6.33
C GLU A 17 -0.49 9.25 6.20
N PRO A 18 0.03 8.02 6.36
CA PRO A 18 -0.79 6.82 6.27
C PRO A 18 -1.77 6.75 7.45
N TYR A 19 -2.99 6.32 7.18
CA TYR A 19 -4.00 6.11 8.22
C TYR A 19 -3.52 5.11 9.26
N SER A 20 -3.98 5.31 10.50
CA SER A 20 -3.72 4.33 11.56
C SER A 20 -4.46 3.02 11.26
N SER A 21 -3.89 1.89 11.70
CA SER A 21 -4.51 0.57 11.54
C SER A 21 -5.92 0.50 12.14
N GLN A 22 -6.20 1.23 13.22
CA GLN A 22 -7.51 1.28 13.86
C GLN A 22 -8.57 2.03 13.04
N HIS A 23 -8.14 3.03 12.26
CA HIS A 23 -9.05 3.79 11.40
C HIS A 23 -9.36 3.01 10.13
N ILE A 24 -8.31 2.51 9.46
CA ILE A 24 -8.45 1.88 8.14
C ILE A 24 -9.14 0.52 8.17
N THR A 25 -9.05 -0.22 9.28
CA THR A 25 -9.72 -1.53 9.47
C THR A 25 -11.25 -1.44 9.50
N ARG A 26 -11.81 -0.24 9.68
CA ARG A 26 -13.27 0.00 9.61
C ARG A 26 -13.80 -0.04 8.17
N TYR A 27 -12.93 0.03 7.17
CA TYR A 27 -13.31 0.02 5.77
C TYR A 27 -13.15 -1.38 5.17
N CYS A 28 -13.94 -1.65 4.11
CA CYS A 28 -13.84 -2.90 3.37
C CYS A 28 -12.46 -3.06 2.70
N GLU A 29 -12.15 -4.29 2.28
CA GLU A 29 -10.88 -4.61 1.63
C GLU A 29 -10.63 -3.77 0.37
N ASP A 30 -11.67 -3.52 -0.44
CA ASP A 30 -11.54 -2.70 -1.66
C ASP A 30 -11.08 -1.28 -1.38
N PHE A 31 -11.66 -0.64 -0.36
CA PHE A 31 -11.25 0.70 0.07
C PHE A 31 -9.80 0.69 0.58
N ARG A 32 -9.44 -0.30 1.41
CA ARG A 32 -8.08 -0.43 1.95
C ARG A 32 -7.03 -0.63 0.84
N ARG A 33 -7.33 -1.47 -0.15
CA ARG A 33 -6.48 -1.69 -1.34
C ARG A 33 -6.32 -0.40 -2.13
N GLY A 34 -7.42 0.25 -2.48
CA GLY A 34 -7.40 1.53 -3.18
C GLY A 34 -6.56 2.56 -2.42
N TYR A 35 -6.74 2.67 -1.11
CA TYR A 35 -5.99 3.59 -0.26
C TYR A 35 -4.47 3.35 -0.32
N VAL A 36 -4.01 2.11 -0.16
CA VAL A 36 -2.58 1.79 -0.22
C VAL A 36 -1.99 2.17 -1.58
N ILE A 37 -2.68 1.84 -2.67
CA ILE A 37 -2.27 2.20 -4.03
C ILE A 37 -2.21 3.72 -4.21
N GLY A 38 -3.23 4.45 -3.76
CA GLY A 38 -3.29 5.90 -3.89
C GLY A 38 -2.20 6.61 -3.11
N TYR A 39 -1.96 6.18 -1.87
CA TYR A 39 -0.94 6.74 -0.99
C TYR A 39 0.47 6.50 -1.55
N THR A 40 0.77 5.26 -1.94
CA THR A 40 2.08 4.90 -2.50
C THR A 40 2.34 5.54 -3.86
N HIS A 41 1.31 5.72 -4.69
CA HIS A 41 1.41 6.49 -5.92
C HIS A 41 1.80 7.95 -5.66
N SER A 42 1.11 8.63 -4.71
CA SER A 42 1.44 10.00 -4.31
C SER A 42 2.88 10.09 -3.78
N LEU A 43 3.27 9.13 -2.94
CA LEU A 43 4.62 9.05 -2.38
C LEU A 43 5.69 8.83 -3.46
N MET A 44 5.41 8.05 -4.50
CA MET A 44 6.33 7.86 -5.63
C MET A 44 6.55 9.17 -6.40
N GLN A 45 5.49 9.95 -6.62
CA GLN A 45 5.60 11.26 -7.27
C GLN A 45 6.42 12.25 -6.44
N LEU A 46 6.38 12.15 -5.11
CA LEU A 46 7.11 13.05 -4.20
C LEU A 46 8.57 12.63 -3.98
N SER A 47 8.83 11.33 -3.79
CA SER A 47 10.16 10.82 -3.43
C SER A 47 11.00 10.40 -4.62
N GLY A 48 10.37 9.90 -5.70
CA GLY A 48 11.06 9.26 -6.83
C GLY A 48 11.75 7.93 -6.49
N ASP A 49 11.60 7.42 -5.26
CA ASP A 49 12.28 6.22 -4.78
C ASP A 49 11.33 5.02 -4.78
N SER A 50 11.44 4.21 -5.84
CA SER A 50 10.60 3.02 -6.00
C SER A 50 10.84 1.97 -4.92
N GLU A 51 12.08 1.84 -4.42
CA GLU A 51 12.44 0.84 -3.40
C GLU A 51 11.77 1.18 -2.07
N LEU A 52 11.89 2.44 -1.66
CA LEU A 52 11.24 2.98 -0.47
C LEU A 52 9.71 2.86 -0.55
N VAL A 53 9.12 3.28 -1.67
CA VAL A 53 7.67 3.21 -1.88
C VAL A 53 7.16 1.78 -1.81
N THR A 54 7.87 0.85 -2.45
CA THR A 54 7.49 -0.57 -2.49
C THR A 54 7.62 -1.20 -1.11
N ARG A 55 8.64 -0.83 -0.34
CA ARG A 55 8.78 -1.23 1.06
C ARG A 55 7.63 -0.69 1.93
N ILE A 56 7.24 0.56 1.74
CA ILE A 56 6.11 1.15 2.46
C ILE A 56 4.80 0.45 2.07
N ALA A 57 4.59 0.14 0.79
CA ALA A 57 3.45 -0.62 0.32
C ALA A 57 3.34 -1.98 1.01
N GLY A 58 4.46 -2.71 1.14
CA GLY A 58 4.52 -3.96 1.89
C GLY A 58 4.13 -3.80 3.36
N SER A 59 4.66 -2.77 4.04
CA SER A 59 4.33 -2.47 5.43
C SER A 59 2.85 -2.18 5.63
N LEU A 60 2.26 -1.34 4.78
CA LEU A 60 0.83 -1.00 4.86
C LEU A 60 -0.07 -2.19 4.52
N THR A 61 0.34 -3.03 3.57
CA THR A 61 -0.37 -4.27 3.23
C THR A 61 -0.52 -5.17 4.46
N GLN A 62 0.55 -5.35 5.23
CA GLN A 62 0.48 -6.11 6.48
C GLN A 62 -0.39 -5.40 7.52
N LYS A 63 -0.13 -4.11 7.78
CA LYS A 63 -0.81 -3.35 8.85
C LYS A 63 -2.31 -3.28 8.64
N TYR A 64 -2.74 -3.26 7.39
CA TYR A 64 -4.13 -3.14 7.01
C TYR A 64 -4.81 -4.49 6.78
N GLY A 65 -4.11 -5.60 6.99
CA GLY A 65 -4.64 -6.96 6.83
C GLY A 65 -5.09 -7.24 5.40
N LEU A 66 -4.30 -6.82 4.41
CA LEU A 66 -4.55 -7.07 3.00
C LEU A 66 -3.87 -8.36 2.54
N ASN A 67 -4.39 -8.95 1.47
CA ASN A 67 -3.77 -10.11 0.83
C ASN A 67 -2.39 -9.73 0.28
N LYS A 68 -1.36 -10.39 0.79
CA LYS A 68 0.04 -10.14 0.44
C LYS A 68 0.33 -10.38 -1.04
N GLU A 69 -0.10 -11.52 -1.58
CA GLU A 69 0.22 -11.96 -2.95
C GLU A 69 -0.45 -11.02 -3.96
N MET A 70 -1.72 -10.72 -3.75
CA MET A 70 -2.48 -9.81 -4.61
C MET A 70 -1.88 -8.40 -4.63
N MET A 71 -1.52 -7.84 -3.46
CA MET A 71 -0.90 -6.51 -3.43
C MET A 71 0.50 -6.54 -4.03
N MET A 72 1.28 -7.60 -3.77
CA MET A 72 2.62 -7.75 -4.33
C MET A 72 2.58 -7.74 -5.86
N GLU A 73 1.68 -8.52 -6.47
CA GLU A 73 1.51 -8.57 -7.93
C GLU A 73 1.37 -7.16 -8.52
N ILE A 74 0.55 -6.29 -7.93
CA ILE A 74 0.33 -4.91 -8.41
C ILE A 74 1.63 -4.09 -8.42
N TYR A 75 2.52 -4.28 -7.45
CA TYR A 75 3.79 -3.54 -7.35
C TYR A 75 4.93 -4.18 -8.13
N THR A 76 4.78 -5.44 -8.53
CA THR A 76 5.83 -6.23 -9.19
C THR A 76 5.50 -6.58 -10.64
N GLU A 77 4.29 -6.27 -11.13
CA GLU A 77 3.79 -6.57 -12.48
C GLU A 77 4.71 -6.02 -13.60
N PHE A 78 5.50 -4.98 -13.30
CA PHE A 78 6.36 -4.30 -14.28
C PHE A 78 7.78 -3.97 -13.77
N GLN A 79 8.23 -4.49 -12.62
CA GLN A 79 9.48 -4.06 -11.96
C GLN A 79 10.54 -5.17 -11.80
N GLN A 80 11.81 -4.76 -11.66
CA GLN A 80 12.98 -5.63 -11.47
C GLN A 80 12.93 -6.40 -10.12
N ASP A 81 13.73 -7.47 -9.99
CA ASP A 81 13.80 -8.35 -8.80
C ASP A 81 13.99 -7.60 -7.44
N SER A 82 14.59 -6.40 -7.46
CA SER A 82 14.79 -5.58 -6.26
C SER A 82 13.49 -5.08 -5.62
N SER A 83 12.43 -4.88 -6.41
CA SER A 83 11.13 -4.39 -5.91
C SER A 83 10.38 -5.46 -5.12
N ILE A 84 10.49 -6.72 -5.53
CA ILE A 84 9.92 -7.87 -4.80
C ILE A 84 10.53 -7.96 -3.39
N ASN A 85 11.86 -7.91 -3.29
CA ASN A 85 12.57 -7.98 -2.01
C ASN A 85 12.19 -6.83 -1.07
N SER A 86 12.01 -5.64 -1.62
CA SER A 86 11.64 -4.44 -0.87
C SER A 86 10.23 -4.54 -0.30
N PHE A 87 9.28 -5.03 -1.09
CA PHE A 87 7.92 -5.29 -0.63
C PHE A 87 7.90 -6.30 0.51
N ILE A 88 8.60 -7.43 0.32
CA ILE A 88 8.68 -8.51 1.32
C ILE A 88 9.32 -7.99 2.62
N SER A 89 10.40 -7.23 2.51
CA SER A 89 11.08 -6.61 3.66
C SER A 89 10.13 -5.70 4.44
N GLY A 90 9.37 -4.86 3.74
CA GLY A 90 8.36 -3.99 4.34
C GLY A 90 7.23 -4.75 5.03
N TYR A 91 6.71 -5.78 4.37
CA TYR A 91 5.63 -6.63 4.89
C TYR A 91 6.07 -7.37 6.17
N ALA A 92 7.28 -7.94 6.17
CA ALA A 92 7.81 -8.67 7.32
C ALA A 92 8.12 -7.75 8.51
N ALA A 93 8.67 -6.56 8.27
CA ALA A 93 9.03 -5.61 9.33
C ALA A 93 7.80 -5.10 10.10
N ALA A 94 6.65 -4.99 9.45
CA ALA A 94 5.41 -4.55 10.07
C ALA A 94 4.79 -5.56 11.05
N VAL A 95 5.23 -6.83 11.02
CA VAL A 95 4.80 -7.88 11.97
C VAL A 95 5.47 -7.70 13.35
N GLN A 96 6.57 -6.96 13.42
CA GLN A 96 7.42 -6.84 14.62
C GLN A 96 7.19 -5.55 15.43
N THR A 97 6.22 -4.71 15.04
CA THR A 97 5.89 -3.43 15.68
C THR A 97 4.45 -3.38 16.16
#